data_AF-A0A6P0IKJ9-F1
#
_entry.id   AF-A0A6P0IKJ9-F1
#
_cell.length_a   1.000
_cell.length_b   1.000
_cell.length_c   1.000
_cell.angle_alpha   90.00
_cell.angle_beta   90.00
_cell.angle_gamma   90.00
#
_symmetry.space_group_name_H-M   'P 1'
#
loop_
_entity.id
_entity.type
_entity.pdbx_description
1 polymer ?
#
loop_
_entity_poly.entity_id
_entity_poly.type
_entity_poly.pdbx_seq_one_letter_code
_entity_poly.pdbx_strand_id
1 'polypeptide(L)' 'INVLSSDVVIACGMGIGTASEIALALKSWKKVVLLSDHRESQEFFCSLSQENVFLATSPDAAIELVKTILSQA' A
#
# COMPACT_ATOMS: atom_id res chain seq x y z
N ILE A 1 14.07 8.06 -5.08
CA ILE A 1 13.55 6.93 -4.27
C ILE A 1 12.64 6.14 -5.20
N ASN A 2 12.89 4.84 -5.39
CA ASN A 2 12.18 4.02 -6.37
C ASN A 2 11.29 3.03 -5.62
N VAL A 3 9.98 3.06 -5.88
CA VAL A 3 9.02 2.11 -5.29
C VAL A 3 9.39 0.65 -5.56
N LEU A 4 10.15 0.40 -6.64
CA LEU A 4 10.61 -0.93 -7.04
C LEU A 4 11.67 -1.54 -6.12
N SER A 5 12.46 -0.71 -5.40
CA SER A 5 13.48 -1.21 -4.47
C SER A 5 12.93 -1.57 -3.09
N SER A 6 11.64 -1.35 -2.85
CA SER A 6 11.00 -1.63 -1.55
C SER A 6 10.43 -3.05 -1.54
N ASP A 7 10.48 -3.73 -0.40
CA ASP A 7 9.79 -5.01 -0.19
C ASP A 7 8.28 -4.78 0.01
N VAL A 8 7.94 -3.76 0.80
CA VAL A 8 6.56 -3.30 1.05
C VAL A 8 6.53 -1.79 0.98
N VAL A 9 5.43 -1.23 0.46
CA VAL A 9 5.21 0.21 0.32
C VAL A 9 4.08 0.64 1.26
N ILE A 10 4.29 1.67 2.07
CA ILE A 10 3.23 2.29 2.87
C ILE A 10 2.87 3.63 2.24
N ALA A 11 1.62 3.79 1.83
CA ALA A 11 1.10 5.06 1.34
C ALA A 11 0.40 5.81 2.48
N CYS A 12 0.98 6.92 2.91
CA CYS A 12 0.43 7.77 3.96
C CYS A 12 -0.37 8.93 3.35
N GLY A 13 -1.67 8.95 3.60
CA GLY A 13 -2.60 9.90 2.97
C GLY A 13 -2.85 9.62 1.48
N MET A 14 -3.43 10.58 0.78
CA MET A 14 -3.74 10.45 -0.65
C MET A 14 -3.53 11.77 -1.39
N GLY A 15 -2.95 11.68 -2.59
CA GLY A 15 -2.67 12.80 -3.48
C GLY A 15 -2.17 12.29 -4.82
N ILE A 16 -2.06 13.16 -5.84
CA ILE A 16 -1.74 12.74 -7.22
C ILE A 16 -0.41 11.98 -7.29
N GLY A 17 0.63 12.49 -6.62
CA GLY A 17 1.94 11.82 -6.58
C GLY A 17 1.88 10.46 -5.88
N THR A 18 1.26 10.40 -4.70
CA THR A 18 1.08 9.14 -3.96
C THR A 18 0.29 8.12 -4.77
N ALA A 19 -0.78 8.54 -5.45
CA ALA A 19 -1.58 7.67 -6.30
C ALA A 19 -0.75 7.08 -7.46
N SER A 20 0.12 7.87 -8.08
CA SER A 20 1.02 7.38 -9.14
C SER A 20 2.02 6.34 -8.64
N GLU A 21 2.57 6.53 -7.44
CA GLU A 21 3.50 5.58 -6.82
C GLU A 21 2.80 4.28 -6.40
N ILE A 22 1.58 4.37 -5.83
CA ILE A 22 0.76 3.18 -5.54
C ILE A 22 0.49 2.39 -6.82
N ALA A 23 0.04 3.07 -7.88
CA ALA A 23 -0.24 2.41 -9.15
C ALA A 23 1.01 1.72 -9.73
N LEU A 24 2.17 2.36 -9.63
CA LEU A 24 3.44 1.78 -10.06
C LEU A 24 3.86 0.57 -9.20
N ALA A 25 3.69 0.65 -7.88
CA ALA A 25 3.96 -0.45 -6.95
C ALA A 25 3.12 -1.69 -7.31
N LEU A 26 1.81 -1.50 -7.49
CA LEU A 26 0.88 -2.57 -7.83
C LEU A 26 1.16 -3.16 -9.21
N LYS A 27 1.49 -2.32 -10.21
CA LYS A 27 1.93 -2.77 -11.53
C LYS A 27 3.17 -3.66 -11.46
N SER A 28 4.02 -3.45 -10.46
CA SER A 28 5.22 -4.24 -10.20
C SER A 28 5.03 -5.31 -9.12
N TRP A 29 3.78 -5.67 -8.82
CA TRP A 29 3.43 -6.75 -7.88
C TRP A 29 3.97 -6.55 -6.44
N LYS A 30 4.22 -5.30 -6.05
CA LYS A 30 4.62 -4.96 -4.68
C LYS A 30 3.41 -4.94 -3.77
N LYS A 31 3.61 -5.34 -2.51
CA LYS A 31 2.61 -5.22 -1.45
C LYS A 31 2.51 -3.75 -1.01
N VAL A 32 1.29 -3.23 -0.92
CA VAL A 32 1.00 -1.84 -0.57
C VAL A 32 0.08 -1.80 0.65
N VAL A 33 0.48 -1.06 1.68
CA VAL A 33 -0.34 -0.73 2.85
C VAL A 33 -0.85 0.69 2.70
N LEU A 34 -2.16 0.87 2.63
CA LEU A 34 -2.80 2.19 2.60
C LEU A 34 -3.07 2.65 4.03
N LEU A 35 -2.37 3.70 4.45
CA LEU A 35 -2.57 4.41 5.71
C LEU A 35 -3.26 5.75 5.40
N SER A 36 -4.57 5.70 5.17
CA SER A 36 -5.38 6.84 4.76
C SER A 36 -6.84 6.55 5.02
N ASP A 37 -7.63 7.53 5.45
CA ASP A 37 -9.09 7.41 5.60
C ASP A 37 -9.86 7.69 4.30
N HIS A 38 -9.16 7.89 3.18
CA HIS A 38 -9.77 8.23 1.90
C HIS A 38 -10.43 7.01 1.24
N ARG A 39 -11.66 6.71 1.64
CA ARG A 39 -12.43 5.51 1.26
C ARG A 39 -12.46 5.22 -0.24
N GLU A 40 -12.69 6.24 -1.07
CA GLU A 40 -12.74 6.07 -2.54
C GLU A 40 -11.42 5.53 -3.11
N SER A 41 -10.30 5.94 -2.51
CA SER A 41 -8.97 5.47 -2.95
C SER A 41 -8.69 4.04 -2.48
N GLN A 42 -9.15 3.69 -1.26
CA GLN A 42 -9.07 2.33 -0.75
C GLN A 42 -9.87 1.38 -1.65
N GLU A 43 -11.13 1.72 -1.93
CA GLU A 43 -12.02 0.92 -2.79
C GLU A 43 -11.43 0.78 -4.20
N PHE A 44 -10.93 1.87 -4.79
CA PHE A 44 -10.30 1.86 -6.10
C PHE A 44 -9.07 0.94 -6.16
N PHE A 45 -8.08 1.11 -5.27
CA PHE A 45 -6.86 0.30 -5.32
C PHE A 45 -7.12 -1.16 -4.92
N CYS A 46 -8.03 -1.43 -3.98
CA CYS A 46 -8.48 -2.79 -3.69
C CYS A 46 -9.12 -3.45 -4.92
N SER A 47 -9.91 -2.70 -5.71
CA SER A 47 -10.52 -3.22 -6.94
C SER A 47 -9.48 -3.57 -8.03
N LEU A 48 -8.33 -2.89 -8.03
CA LEU A 48 -7.24 -3.15 -8.98
C LEU A 48 -6.37 -4.34 -8.57
N SER A 49 -6.15 -4.54 -7.27
CA SER A 49 -5.25 -5.60 -6.79
C SER A 49 -5.53 -6.00 -5.34
N GLN A 50 -6.62 -6.75 -5.14
CA GLN A 50 -7.08 -7.15 -3.81
C GLN A 50 -6.04 -7.95 -3.01
N GLU A 51 -5.18 -8.75 -3.66
CA GLU A 51 -4.16 -9.57 -3.00
C GLU A 51 -2.89 -8.79 -2.57
N ASN A 52 -2.73 -7.57 -3.08
CA ASN A 52 -1.53 -6.76 -2.85
C ASN A 52 -1.81 -5.47 -2.10
N VAL A 53 -3.08 -5.18 -1.78
CA VAL A 53 -3.48 -3.97 -1.05
C VAL A 53 -3.99 -4.34 0.34
N PHE A 54 -3.42 -3.69 1.35
CA PHE A 54 -3.79 -3.84 2.75
C PHE A 54 -4.20 -2.49 3.30
N LEU A 55 -5.16 -2.47 4.23
CA LEU A 55 -5.66 -1.24 4.83
C LEU A 55 -5.18 -1.13 6.28
N ALA A 56 -4.64 0.03 6.64
CA ALA A 56 -4.22 0.35 7.99
C ALA A 56 -4.94 1.61 8.48
N THR A 57 -5.41 1.58 9.72
CA THR A 57 -6.10 2.72 10.37
C THR A 57 -5.19 3.53 11.28
N SER A 58 -3.96 3.06 11.52
CA SER A 58 -2.96 3.76 12.32
C SER A 58 -1.54 3.37 11.90
N PRO A 59 -0.52 4.18 12.23
CA PRO A 59 0.88 3.81 12.01
C PRO A 59 1.24 2.46 12.62
N ASP A 60 0.81 2.18 13.86
CA ASP A 60 1.07 0.90 14.53
C ASP A 60 0.47 -0.28 13.74
N ALA A 61 -0.78 -0.16 13.29
CA ALA A 61 -1.44 -1.18 12.48
C ALA A 61 -0.71 -1.40 11.13
N ALA A 62 -0.22 -0.32 10.52
CA ALA A 62 0.57 -0.41 9.28
C ALA A 62 1.87 -1.20 9.50
N ILE A 63 2.57 -0.95 10.61
CA ILE A 63 3.80 -1.66 10.96
C ILE A 63 3.55 -3.15 11.23
N GLU A 64 2.47 -3.49 11.95
CA GLU A 64 2.12 -4.90 12.20
C GLU A 64 1.76 -5.65 10.90
N LEU A 65 1.08 -4.99 9.95
CA LEU A 65 0.83 -5.55 8.62
C LEU A 65 2.14 -5.78 7.86
N VAL A 66 3.06 -4.81 7.87
CA VAL A 66 4.38 -4.96 7.21
C VAL A 66 5.16 -6.13 7.79
N LYS A 67 5.23 -6.26 9.12
CA LYS A 67 5.89 -7.41 9.77
C LYS A 67 5.27 -8.73 9.33
N THR A 68 3.94 -8.80 9.29
CA THR A 68 3.22 -10.01 8.86
C THR A 68 3.56 -10.36 7.42
N ILE A 69 3.52 -9.39 6.50
CA ILE A 69 3.85 -9.58 5.08
C ILE A 69 5.29 -10.09 4.92
N LEU A 70 6.25 -9.49 5.62
CA LEU A 70 7.67 -9.86 5.52
C LEU A 70 7.98 -11.23 6.15
N SER A 71 7.19 -11.67 7.12
CA SER A 71 7.35 -13.00 7.73
C SER A 71 6.86 -14.16 6.86
N GLN A 72 6.10 -13.86 5.80
CA GLN A 72 5.51 -14.83 4.87
C GLN A 72 6.27 -14.94 3.54
N ALA A 73 7.30 -14.10 3.34
CA ALA A 73 8.15 -14.07 2.15
C ALA A 73 9.41 -14.94 2.35
#